data_AF-A0AAF0IXX6-F1
#
_entry.id   AF-A0AAF0IXX6-F1
#
_cell.length_a   1.000
_cell.length_b   1.000
_cell.length_c   1.000
_cell.angle_alpha   90.00
_cell.angle_beta   90.00
_cell.angle_gamma   90.00
#
_symmetry.space_group_name_H-M   'P 1'
#
loop_
_entity.id
_entity.type
_entity.pdbx_description
1 polymer ?
#
loop_
_entity_poly.entity_id
_entity_poly.type
_entity_poly.pdbx_seq_one_letter_code
_entity_poly.pdbx_strand_id
1 'polypeptide(L)'
;MEASTALARDFPSVAALSREDWQALLTESLDPVEHAEEVRFYEAILHQLPSVRLLYDAHEAQLRRMEQAAAVNEAQRPELEALRAETRAAYAHARTLEQQWPNVEHAMIEAHKRFTPQALCTRLRLAANEVHEASEDLANAYVEGLMPSMDVRQEPHTQDATFVRQYRALRVDYHHRALRAERAVREPGWTR
;
A
#
# COMPACT_ATOMS: atom_id res chain seq x y z
N MET A 1 -70.96 8.01 -38.27
CA MET A 1 -71.17 8.53 -36.90
C MET A 1 -69.88 9.22 -36.49
N GLU A 2 -69.80 10.50 -36.82
CA GLU A 2 -68.62 11.32 -36.58
C GLU A 2 -68.55 11.64 -35.09
N ALA A 3 -67.49 11.17 -34.44
CA ALA A 3 -67.18 11.57 -33.08
C ALA A 3 -66.77 13.05 -33.12
N SER A 4 -67.71 13.94 -32.80
CA SER A 4 -67.44 15.37 -32.63
C SER A 4 -66.41 15.53 -31.50
N THR A 5 -65.18 15.81 -31.88
CA THR A 5 -64.07 16.03 -30.95
C THR A 5 -64.26 17.37 -30.24
N ALA A 6 -63.74 17.52 -29.02
CA ALA A 6 -63.81 18.78 -28.28
C ALA A 6 -63.26 19.98 -29.09
N LEU A 7 -62.32 19.72 -30.00
CA LEU A 7 -61.77 20.68 -30.96
C LEU A 7 -62.80 21.22 -31.95
N ALA A 8 -63.68 20.35 -32.50
CA ALA A 8 -64.72 20.75 -33.44
C ALA A 8 -65.84 21.58 -32.78
N ARG A 9 -66.00 21.42 -31.46
CA ARG A 9 -66.92 22.23 -30.65
C ARG A 9 -66.35 23.62 -30.36
N ASP A 10 -65.07 23.68 -30.04
CA ASP A 10 -64.44 24.92 -29.58
C ASP A 10 -63.95 25.78 -30.78
N PHE A 11 -63.72 25.18 -31.96
CA PHE A 11 -63.33 25.88 -33.20
C PHE A 11 -64.03 25.29 -34.45
N PRO A 12 -65.24 25.78 -34.82
CA PRO A 12 -66.04 25.20 -35.90
C PRO A 12 -65.41 25.37 -37.29
N SER A 13 -64.52 26.35 -37.47
CA SER A 13 -63.75 26.55 -38.72
C SER A 13 -62.82 25.39 -39.04
N VAL A 14 -62.38 24.64 -38.02
CA VAL A 14 -61.43 23.53 -38.13
C VAL A 14 -62.12 22.26 -38.66
N ALA A 15 -63.41 22.10 -38.40
CA ALA A 15 -64.20 21.00 -38.94
C ALA A 15 -64.43 21.11 -40.46
N ALA A 16 -64.21 22.29 -41.04
CA ALA A 16 -64.41 22.56 -42.46
C ALA A 16 -63.15 22.35 -43.31
N LEU A 17 -61.98 22.17 -42.69
CA LEU A 17 -60.70 22.04 -43.40
C LEU A 17 -60.51 20.63 -43.96
N SER A 18 -60.12 20.56 -45.23
CA SER A 18 -59.86 19.30 -45.91
C SER A 18 -58.50 18.72 -45.52
N ARG A 19 -58.31 17.42 -45.76
CA ARG A 19 -57.03 16.73 -45.51
C ARG A 19 -55.86 17.36 -46.26
N GLU A 20 -56.13 17.93 -47.43
CA GLU A 20 -55.13 18.57 -48.29
C GLU A 20 -54.69 19.93 -47.72
N ASP A 21 -55.63 20.68 -47.12
CA ASP A 21 -55.33 21.95 -46.43
C ASP A 21 -54.42 21.72 -45.22
N TRP A 22 -54.66 20.64 -44.47
CA TRP A 22 -53.78 20.22 -43.37
C TRP A 22 -52.36 19.88 -43.84
N GLN A 23 -52.23 19.27 -45.02
CA GLN A 23 -50.93 18.91 -45.58
C GLN A 23 -50.20 20.12 -46.14
N ALA A 24 -50.91 21.07 -46.75
CA ALA A 24 -50.33 22.33 -47.21
C ALA A 24 -49.72 23.13 -46.05
N LEU A 25 -50.45 23.25 -44.95
CA LEU A 25 -49.96 23.94 -43.75
C LEU A 25 -48.79 23.24 -43.04
N LEU A 26 -48.64 21.92 -43.21
CA LEU A 26 -47.49 21.15 -42.71
C LEU A 26 -46.22 21.31 -43.57
N THR A 27 -46.37 21.72 -44.83
CA THR A 27 -45.26 21.76 -45.80
C THR A 27 -44.59 23.14 -45.84
N GLU A 28 -45.33 24.19 -45.49
CA GLU A 28 -44.81 25.55 -45.31
C GLU A 28 -44.24 25.63 -43.89
N SER A 29 -42.92 25.54 -43.74
CA SER A 29 -42.25 25.59 -42.44
C SER A 29 -42.50 26.95 -41.80
N LEU A 30 -43.46 26.99 -40.88
CA LEU A 30 -43.92 28.17 -40.16
C LEU A 30 -42.75 28.84 -39.43
N ASP A 31 -42.43 30.07 -39.82
CA ASP A 31 -41.55 30.93 -39.02
C ASP A 31 -42.19 31.10 -37.62
N PRO A 32 -41.54 30.68 -36.52
CA PRO A 32 -42.17 30.56 -35.20
C PRO A 32 -42.71 31.88 -34.62
N VAL A 33 -42.28 33.00 -35.18
CA VAL A 33 -42.59 34.35 -34.70
C VAL A 33 -43.82 34.94 -35.42
N GLU A 34 -43.99 34.68 -36.72
CA GLU A 34 -45.13 35.23 -37.49
C GLU A 34 -46.38 34.37 -37.37
N HIS A 35 -46.23 33.06 -37.15
CA HIS A 35 -47.35 32.11 -37.11
C HIS A 35 -47.47 31.41 -35.75
N ALA A 36 -47.23 32.15 -34.67
CA ALA A 36 -47.24 31.63 -33.31
C ALA A 36 -48.57 30.98 -32.89
N GLU A 37 -49.71 31.46 -33.42
CA GLU A 37 -51.02 30.88 -33.14
C GLU A 37 -51.21 29.53 -33.84
N GLU A 38 -50.69 29.38 -35.05
CA GLU A 38 -50.76 28.16 -35.85
C GLU A 38 -49.79 27.09 -35.30
N VAL A 39 -48.58 27.48 -34.90
CA VAL A 39 -47.64 26.58 -34.20
C VAL A 39 -48.26 26.06 -32.89
N ARG A 40 -48.88 26.92 -32.07
CA ARG A 40 -49.60 26.50 -30.85
C ARG A 40 -50.77 25.57 -31.16
N PHE A 41 -51.44 25.81 -32.27
CA PHE A 41 -52.54 24.98 -32.74
C PHE A 41 -52.05 23.59 -33.17
N TYR A 42 -50.93 23.50 -33.91
CA TYR A 42 -50.30 22.24 -34.27
C TYR A 42 -49.79 21.47 -33.06
N GLU A 43 -49.14 22.14 -32.11
CA GLU A 43 -48.75 21.55 -30.83
C GLU A 43 -49.98 20.99 -30.11
N ALA A 44 -51.07 21.74 -30.02
CA ALA A 44 -52.30 21.29 -29.37
C ALA A 44 -52.89 20.02 -30.03
N ILE A 45 -52.89 19.91 -31.36
CA ILE A 45 -53.32 18.70 -32.07
C ILE A 45 -52.32 17.55 -31.86
N LEU A 46 -51.03 17.81 -31.96
CA LEU A 46 -49.98 16.82 -31.73
C LEU A 46 -50.10 16.20 -30.33
N HIS A 47 -50.30 17.02 -29.29
CA HIS A 47 -50.50 16.56 -27.92
C HIS A 47 -51.85 15.84 -27.69
N GLN A 48 -52.79 15.90 -28.64
CA GLN A 48 -54.02 15.12 -28.60
C GLN A 48 -53.87 13.73 -29.24
N LEU A 49 -52.85 13.50 -30.08
CA LEU A 49 -52.61 12.20 -30.69
C LEU A 49 -52.26 11.15 -29.62
N PRO A 50 -52.94 9.99 -29.61
CA PRO A 50 -52.71 8.95 -28.60
C PRO A 50 -51.26 8.44 -28.58
N SER A 51 -50.63 8.31 -29.75
CA SER A 51 -49.23 7.89 -29.87
C SER A 51 -48.26 8.87 -29.22
N VAL A 52 -48.51 10.18 -29.37
CA VAL A 52 -47.69 11.24 -28.80
C VAL A 52 -47.88 11.31 -27.28
N ARG A 53 -49.12 11.16 -26.78
CA ARG A 53 -49.37 11.05 -25.33
C ARG A 53 -48.65 9.87 -24.69
N LEU A 54 -48.71 8.69 -25.32
CA LEU A 54 -47.99 7.51 -24.85
C LEU A 54 -46.47 7.74 -24.81
N LEU A 55 -45.91 8.48 -25.79
CA LEU A 55 -44.51 8.86 -25.78
C LEU A 55 -44.17 9.83 -24.64
N TYR A 56 -45.02 10.83 -24.37
CA TYR A 56 -44.84 11.74 -23.24
C TYR A 56 -44.93 11.01 -21.89
N ASP A 57 -45.91 10.13 -21.71
CA ASP A 57 -46.07 9.33 -20.49
C ASP A 57 -44.85 8.42 -20.27
N ALA A 58 -44.36 7.79 -21.34
CA ALA A 58 -43.15 6.96 -21.29
C ALA A 58 -41.90 7.80 -20.96
N HIS A 59 -41.78 8.99 -21.54
CA HIS A 59 -40.69 9.91 -21.28
C HIS A 59 -40.70 10.43 -19.84
N GLU A 60 -41.86 10.83 -19.30
CA GLU A 60 -42.00 11.22 -17.90
C GLU A 60 -41.68 10.09 -16.95
N ALA A 61 -42.15 8.87 -17.24
CA ALA A 61 -41.82 7.70 -16.43
C ALA A 61 -40.31 7.44 -16.42
N GLN A 62 -39.62 7.67 -17.54
CA GLN A 62 -38.17 7.52 -17.64
C GLN A 62 -37.41 8.61 -16.88
N LEU A 63 -37.87 9.87 -16.96
CA LEU A 63 -37.32 10.98 -16.16
C LEU A 63 -37.42 10.67 -14.66
N ARG A 64 -38.60 10.27 -14.18
CA ARG A 64 -38.81 9.92 -12.76
C ARG A 64 -37.88 8.79 -12.31
N ARG A 65 -37.67 7.77 -13.16
CA ARG A 65 -36.72 6.68 -12.87
C ARG A 65 -35.28 7.20 -12.79
N MET A 66 -34.87 8.10 -13.68
CA MET A 66 -33.54 8.69 -13.65
C MET A 66 -33.34 9.58 -12.42
N GLU A 67 -34.33 10.38 -12.04
CA GLU A 67 -34.30 11.21 -10.83
C GLU A 67 -34.19 10.35 -9.57
N GLN A 68 -34.96 9.26 -9.48
CA GLN A 68 -34.86 8.30 -8.37
C GLN A 68 -33.49 7.65 -8.30
N ALA A 69 -32.94 7.21 -9.44
CA ALA A 69 -31.59 6.64 -9.49
C ALA A 69 -30.52 7.67 -9.09
N ALA A 70 -30.65 8.92 -9.55
CA ALA A 70 -29.76 10.00 -9.18
C ALA A 70 -29.83 10.32 -7.68
N ALA A 71 -31.03 10.34 -7.09
CA ALA A 71 -31.22 10.56 -5.66
C ALA A 71 -30.59 9.44 -4.81
N VAL A 72 -30.71 8.18 -5.23
CA VAL A 72 -30.05 7.05 -4.57
C VAL A 72 -28.53 7.16 -4.65
N ASN A 73 -28.00 7.49 -5.83
CA ASN A 73 -26.56 7.67 -6.00
C ASN A 73 -26.01 8.83 -5.16
N GLU A 74 -26.74 9.94 -5.09
CA GLU A 74 -26.35 11.11 -4.30
C GLU A 74 -26.40 10.80 -2.80
N ALA A 75 -27.39 10.03 -2.35
CA ALA A 75 -27.47 9.56 -0.97
C ALA A 75 -26.30 8.65 -0.57
N GLN A 76 -25.76 7.85 -1.50
CA GLN A 76 -24.62 6.97 -1.27
C GLN A 76 -23.26 7.66 -1.42
N ARG A 77 -23.22 8.82 -2.08
CA ARG A 77 -21.97 9.58 -2.33
C ARG A 77 -21.11 9.81 -1.08
N PRO A 78 -21.63 10.27 0.07
CA PRO A 78 -20.78 10.57 1.23
C PRO A 78 -20.10 9.32 1.81
N GLU A 79 -20.78 8.18 1.83
CA GLU A 79 -20.21 6.91 2.31
C GLU A 79 -19.09 6.44 1.38
N LEU A 80 -19.31 6.51 0.07
CA LEU A 80 -18.30 6.15 -0.93
C LEU A 80 -17.10 7.10 -0.92
N GLU A 81 -17.31 8.39 -0.68
CA GLU A 81 -16.24 9.38 -0.53
C GLU A 81 -15.43 9.12 0.75
N ALA A 82 -16.09 8.81 1.87
CA ALA A 82 -15.43 8.41 3.12
C ALA A 82 -14.57 7.15 2.91
N LEU A 83 -15.13 6.11 2.30
CA LEU A 83 -14.40 4.87 2.01
C LEU A 83 -13.20 5.11 1.07
N ARG A 84 -13.36 6.00 0.07
CA ARG A 84 -12.24 6.40 -0.81
C ARG A 84 -11.15 7.14 -0.04
N ALA A 85 -11.51 7.99 0.90
CA ALA A 85 -10.54 8.71 1.73
C ALA A 85 -9.77 7.73 2.64
N GLU A 86 -10.47 6.80 3.29
CA GLU A 86 -9.86 5.77 4.15
C GLU A 86 -8.91 4.86 3.37
N THR A 87 -9.35 4.34 2.22
CA THR A 87 -8.52 3.47 1.37
C THR A 87 -7.29 4.20 0.85
N ARG A 88 -7.43 5.49 0.49
CA ARG A 88 -6.29 6.33 0.08
C ARG A 88 -5.30 6.55 1.23
N ALA A 89 -5.80 6.81 2.44
CA ALA A 89 -4.95 6.98 3.62
C ALA A 89 -4.21 5.68 3.98
N ALA A 90 -4.91 4.55 3.99
CA ALA A 90 -4.33 3.23 4.23
C ALA A 90 -3.27 2.87 3.18
N TYR A 91 -3.55 3.17 1.90
CA TYR A 91 -2.59 2.97 0.82
C TYR A 91 -1.34 3.85 0.97
N ALA A 92 -1.50 5.13 1.29
CA ALA A 92 -0.38 6.05 1.53
C ALA A 92 0.49 5.59 2.70
N HIS A 93 -0.14 5.10 3.77
CA HIS A 93 0.56 4.53 4.93
C HIS A 93 1.34 3.27 4.54
N ALA A 94 0.72 2.33 3.82
CA ALA A 94 1.38 1.13 3.33
C ALA A 94 2.59 1.46 2.42
N ARG A 95 2.46 2.44 1.52
CA ARG A 95 3.56 2.91 0.68
C ARG A 95 4.71 3.52 1.47
N THR A 96 4.40 4.23 2.54
CA THR A 96 5.42 4.80 3.43
C THR A 96 6.19 3.69 4.15
N LEU A 97 5.49 2.65 4.64
CA LEU A 97 6.13 1.48 5.25
C LEU A 97 6.98 0.70 4.24
N GLU A 98 6.49 0.52 3.02
CA GLU A 98 7.24 -0.13 1.94
C GLU A 98 8.52 0.64 1.60
N GLN A 99 8.49 1.98 1.60
CA GLN A 99 9.68 2.81 1.42
C GLN A 99 10.67 2.70 2.59
N GLN A 100 10.17 2.49 3.82
CA GLN A 100 11.00 2.33 5.01
C GLN A 100 11.59 0.91 5.14
N TRP A 101 10.96 -0.09 4.51
CA TRP A 101 11.34 -1.49 4.62
C TRP A 101 12.81 -1.78 4.31
N PRO A 102 13.41 -1.27 3.22
CA PRO A 102 14.82 -1.55 2.90
C PRO A 102 15.78 -1.09 4.00
N ASN A 103 15.47 0.02 4.67
CA ASN A 103 16.32 0.54 5.75
C ASN A 103 16.27 -0.36 6.98
N VAL A 104 15.07 -0.83 7.34
CA VAL A 104 14.86 -1.74 8.46
C VAL A 104 15.48 -3.11 8.17
N GLU A 105 15.30 -3.61 6.95
CA GLU A 105 15.90 -4.86 6.49
C GLU A 105 17.43 -4.77 6.51
N HIS A 106 18.00 -3.67 6.01
CA HIS A 106 19.44 -3.44 6.09
C HIS A 106 19.93 -3.40 7.54
N ALA A 107 19.24 -2.69 8.43
CA ALA A 107 19.58 -2.64 9.85
C ALA A 107 19.50 -4.04 10.51
N MET A 108 18.50 -4.84 10.16
CA MET A 108 18.36 -6.23 10.63
C MET A 108 19.53 -7.09 10.14
N ILE A 109 19.88 -7.01 8.85
CA ILE A 109 20.98 -7.75 8.26
C ILE A 109 22.30 -7.34 8.94
N GLU A 110 22.57 -6.05 9.11
CA GLU A 110 23.78 -5.55 9.80
C GLU A 110 23.87 -6.04 11.25
N ALA A 111 22.75 -6.01 11.99
CA ALA A 111 22.70 -6.55 13.33
C ALA A 111 22.99 -8.06 13.35
N HIS A 112 22.43 -8.81 12.39
CA HIS A 112 22.59 -10.26 12.29
C HIS A 112 23.98 -10.69 11.82
N LYS A 113 24.68 -9.89 10.99
CA LYS A 113 26.03 -10.21 10.46
C LYS A 113 27.00 -10.69 11.55
N ARG A 114 26.95 -10.07 12.73
CA ARG A 114 27.82 -10.37 13.88
C ARG A 114 27.54 -11.72 14.55
N PHE A 115 26.34 -12.24 14.35
CA PHE A 115 25.87 -13.51 14.92
C PHE A 115 25.84 -14.63 13.89
N THR A 116 26.27 -14.36 12.66
CA THR A 116 26.43 -15.42 11.66
C THR A 116 27.44 -16.45 12.17
N PRO A 117 27.23 -17.75 11.91
CA PRO A 117 28.15 -18.81 12.34
C PRO A 117 29.60 -18.51 11.91
N GLN A 118 29.78 -17.96 10.72
CA GLN A 118 31.07 -17.56 10.20
C GLN A 118 31.72 -16.44 11.03
N ALA A 119 30.96 -15.38 11.38
CA ALA A 119 31.47 -14.29 12.22
C ALA A 119 31.78 -14.75 13.65
N LEU A 120 31.01 -15.68 14.20
CA LEU A 120 31.30 -16.28 15.50
C LEU A 120 32.58 -17.13 15.46
N CYS A 121 32.75 -17.94 14.42
CA CYS A 121 33.96 -18.74 14.20
C CYS A 121 35.21 -17.87 14.05
N THR A 122 35.14 -16.78 13.26
CA THR A 122 36.28 -15.88 13.10
C THR A 122 36.62 -15.17 14.42
N ARG A 123 35.61 -14.69 15.17
CA ARG A 123 35.83 -14.10 16.51
C ARG A 123 36.46 -15.09 17.47
N LEU A 124 36.04 -16.36 17.46
CA LEU A 124 36.62 -17.38 18.31
C LEU A 124 38.09 -17.67 17.95
N ARG A 125 38.44 -17.66 16.66
CA ARG A 125 39.83 -17.80 16.20
C ARG A 125 40.68 -16.60 16.61
N LEU A 126 40.18 -15.38 16.43
CA LEU A 126 40.87 -14.16 16.88
C LEU A 126 41.11 -14.19 18.39
N ALA A 127 40.08 -14.53 19.17
CA ALA A 127 40.19 -14.66 20.62
C ALA A 127 41.09 -15.82 21.08
N ALA A 128 41.36 -16.82 20.23
CA ALA A 128 42.36 -17.85 20.50
C ALA A 128 43.77 -17.30 20.22
N ASN A 129 43.95 -16.59 19.10
CA ASN A 129 45.22 -15.95 18.76
C ASN A 129 45.62 -14.90 19.81
N GLU A 130 44.69 -14.07 20.29
CA GLU A 130 44.98 -13.10 21.37
C GLU A 130 45.52 -13.78 22.65
N VAL A 131 44.98 -14.93 23.02
CA VAL A 131 45.46 -15.70 24.18
C VAL A 131 46.81 -16.35 23.88
N HIS A 132 47.04 -16.77 22.62
CA HIS A 132 48.33 -17.27 22.18
C HIS A 132 49.40 -16.19 22.29
N GLU A 133 49.20 -15.01 21.68
CA GLU A 133 50.12 -13.87 21.78
C GLU A 133 50.36 -13.48 23.24
N ALA A 134 49.32 -13.37 24.06
CA ALA A 134 49.49 -13.06 25.49
C ALA A 134 50.32 -14.12 26.25
N SER A 135 50.25 -15.38 25.84
CA SER A 135 51.09 -16.44 26.42
C SER A 135 52.54 -16.39 25.95
N GLU A 136 52.78 -15.97 24.70
CA GLU A 136 54.14 -15.73 24.18
C GLU A 136 54.75 -14.49 24.84
N ASP A 137 53.99 -13.40 24.97
CA ASP A 137 54.43 -12.17 25.65
C ASP A 137 54.83 -12.45 27.11
N LEU A 138 54.03 -13.26 27.81
CA LEU A 138 54.34 -13.68 29.17
C LEU A 138 55.58 -14.59 29.24
N ALA A 139 55.79 -15.45 28.25
CA ALA A 139 57.00 -16.26 28.14
C ALA A 139 58.25 -15.41 27.86
N ASN A 140 58.14 -14.45 26.94
CA ASN A 140 59.21 -13.53 26.60
C ASN A 140 59.57 -12.65 27.80
N ALA A 141 58.57 -12.08 28.49
CA ALA A 141 58.78 -11.29 29.70
C ALA A 141 59.46 -12.09 30.82
N TYR A 142 59.16 -13.38 30.95
CA TYR A 142 59.83 -14.26 31.90
C TYR A 142 61.30 -14.51 31.53
N VAL A 143 61.60 -14.78 30.26
CA VAL A 143 62.97 -14.98 29.77
C VAL A 143 63.81 -13.70 29.90
N GLU A 144 63.20 -12.55 29.64
CA GLU A 144 63.85 -11.23 29.75
C GLU A 144 63.94 -10.72 31.20
N GLY A 145 63.34 -11.43 32.17
CA GLY A 145 63.32 -11.02 33.58
C GLY A 145 62.46 -9.79 33.85
N LEU A 146 61.54 -9.45 32.93
CA LEU A 146 60.65 -8.28 32.97
C LEU A 146 59.28 -8.58 33.59
N MET A 147 59.11 -9.74 34.23
CA MET A 147 57.86 -10.09 34.90
C MET A 147 57.47 -9.00 35.91
N PRO A 148 56.20 -8.55 35.94
CA PRO A 148 55.74 -7.52 36.86
C PRO A 148 55.83 -8.05 38.30
N SER A 149 56.98 -7.82 38.91
CA SER A 149 57.21 -8.02 40.33
C SER A 149 56.40 -6.98 41.08
N MET A 150 55.29 -7.40 41.67
CA MET A 150 54.53 -6.57 42.61
C MET A 150 55.28 -6.39 43.95
N ASP A 151 56.42 -7.05 44.16
CA ASP A 151 57.25 -6.91 45.35
C ASP A 151 58.72 -7.27 45.10
N VAL A 152 59.62 -6.30 45.34
CA VAL A 152 61.09 -6.41 45.26
C VAL A 152 61.70 -7.47 46.20
N ARG A 153 60.87 -8.20 46.97
CA ARG A 153 61.27 -9.19 47.99
C ARG A 153 60.84 -10.63 47.69
N GLN A 154 60.28 -10.91 46.52
CA GLN A 154 59.88 -12.28 46.17
C GLN A 154 61.11 -13.15 45.87
N GLU A 155 61.29 -14.21 46.68
CA GLU A 155 62.25 -15.29 46.44
C GLU A 155 62.10 -15.81 45.00
N PRO A 156 63.20 -16.09 44.27
CA PRO A 156 63.16 -16.49 42.86
C PRO A 156 62.22 -17.70 42.62
N HIS A 157 62.16 -18.63 43.57
CA HIS A 157 61.26 -19.79 43.52
C HIS A 157 59.75 -19.44 43.49
N THR A 158 59.37 -18.29 44.04
CA THR A 158 57.97 -17.83 44.03
C THR A 158 57.60 -17.19 42.69
N GLN A 159 58.54 -16.53 42.02
CA GLN A 159 58.35 -15.97 40.67
C GLN A 159 58.15 -17.09 39.65
N ASP A 160 58.99 -18.14 39.70
CA ASP A 160 58.86 -19.33 38.86
C ASP A 160 57.48 -19.99 39.01
N ALA A 161 57.02 -20.18 40.25
CA ALA A 161 55.72 -20.78 40.52
C ALA A 161 54.55 -19.94 40.01
N THR A 162 54.65 -18.61 40.09
CA THR A 162 53.62 -17.68 39.57
C THR A 162 53.57 -17.68 38.04
N PHE A 163 54.73 -17.68 37.38
CA PHE A 163 54.85 -17.80 35.94
C PHE A 163 54.22 -19.10 35.44
N VAL A 164 54.64 -20.25 36.00
CA VAL A 164 54.14 -21.57 35.59
C VAL A 164 52.62 -21.65 35.73
N ARG A 165 52.06 -21.08 36.80
CA ARG A 165 50.61 -21.05 37.02
C ARG A 165 49.89 -20.20 35.96
N GLN A 166 50.37 -18.99 35.70
CA GLN A 166 49.76 -18.06 34.74
C GLN A 166 49.89 -18.57 33.30
N TYR A 167 51.08 -19.02 32.91
CA TYR A 167 51.34 -19.58 31.60
C TYR A 167 50.49 -20.83 31.32
N ARG A 168 50.37 -21.74 32.31
CA ARG A 168 49.51 -22.92 32.19
C ARG A 168 48.04 -22.52 32.02
N ALA A 169 47.56 -21.53 32.76
CA ALA A 169 46.17 -21.06 32.63
C ALA A 169 45.90 -20.51 31.21
N LEU A 170 46.80 -19.66 30.70
CA LEU A 170 46.69 -19.12 29.34
C LEU A 170 46.72 -20.21 28.26
N ARG A 171 47.62 -21.20 28.37
CA ARG A 171 47.70 -22.30 27.42
C ARG A 171 46.47 -23.22 27.46
N VAL A 172 45.91 -23.47 28.65
CA VAL A 172 44.64 -24.22 28.79
C VAL A 172 43.51 -23.48 28.08
N ASP A 173 43.39 -22.17 28.31
CA ASP A 173 42.37 -21.34 27.67
C ASP A 173 42.55 -21.27 26.14
N TYR A 174 43.79 -21.14 25.67
CA TYR A 174 44.13 -21.21 24.24
C TYR A 174 43.66 -22.52 23.62
N HIS A 175 44.10 -23.67 24.16
CA HIS A 175 43.75 -24.98 23.60
C HIS A 175 42.25 -25.24 23.64
N HIS A 176 41.58 -24.81 24.71
CA HIS A 176 40.13 -24.92 24.82
C HIS A 176 39.40 -24.10 23.74
N ARG A 177 39.83 -22.87 23.47
CA ARG A 177 39.27 -22.03 22.40
C ARG A 177 39.61 -22.56 21.01
N ALA A 178 40.83 -23.04 20.79
CA ALA A 178 41.27 -23.64 19.53
C ALA A 178 40.46 -24.90 19.18
N LEU A 179 40.28 -25.81 20.13
CA LEU A 179 39.47 -27.02 19.93
C LEU A 179 38.00 -26.68 19.63
N ARG A 180 37.44 -25.66 20.30
CA ARG A 180 36.09 -25.17 19.99
C ARG A 180 36.01 -24.56 18.59
N ALA A 181 37.03 -23.82 18.16
CA ALA A 181 37.09 -23.25 16.81
C ALA A 181 37.17 -24.32 15.73
N GLU A 182 37.97 -25.36 15.94
CA GLU A 182 38.06 -26.51 15.02
C GLU A 182 36.74 -27.27 14.91
N ARG A 183 36.07 -27.50 16.05
CA ARG A 183 34.75 -28.16 16.08
C ARG A 183 33.69 -27.33 15.35
N ALA A 184 33.66 -26.02 15.58
CA ALA A 184 32.69 -25.13 14.94
C ALA A 184 32.83 -25.08 13.40
N VAL A 185 34.02 -25.37 12.86
CA VAL A 185 34.27 -25.47 11.42
C VAL A 185 33.85 -26.82 10.85
N ARG A 186 34.00 -27.90 11.64
CA ARG A 186 33.63 -29.26 11.23
C ARG A 186 32.13 -29.53 11.32
N GLU A 187 31.46 -28.92 12.29
CA GLU A 187 30.03 -29.10 12.57
C GLU A 187 29.30 -27.74 12.54
N PRO A 188 28.79 -27.30 11.37
CA PRO A 188 28.11 -26.02 11.24
C PRO A 188 26.81 -25.90 12.07
N GLY A 189 26.31 -27.02 12.62
CA GLY A 189 25.06 -27.10 13.38
C GLY A 189 25.19 -26.90 14.90
N TRP A 190 26.41 -26.76 15.44
CA TRP A 190 26.65 -26.73 16.90
C TRP A 190 26.27 -25.40 17.59
N THR A 191 25.66 -24.47 16.84
CA THR A 191 25.25 -23.13 17.30
C THR A 191 23.72 -22.93 17.34
N ARG A 192 22.93 -24.01 17.27
CA ARG A 192 21.48 -23.99 17.51
C ARG A 192 21.14 -24.35 18.95
#